data_AF-A0A2U3Z8P3-F1
#
_entry.id   AF-A0A2U3Z8P3-F1
#
_cell.length_a   1.000
_cell.length_b   1.000
_cell.length_c   1.000
_cell.angle_alpha   90.00
_cell.angle_beta   90.00
_cell.angle_gamma   90.00
#
_symmetry.space_group_name_H-M   'P 1'
#
loop_
_entity.id
_entity.type
_entity.pdbx_description
1 polymer ?
#
loop_
_entity_poly.entity_id
_entity_poly.type
_entity_poly.pdbx_seq_one_letter_code
_entity_poly.pdbx_strand_id
1 'polypeptide(L)'
;MEAVLNELVSVEDLLKFEKKFQSEKAAGSVSKSTQFEYAWCLVRSKYNDDIRKGIALLEELLPKGSKEEQRDYVFYLAVGNYRLKEYEKALKYVRGLLQTEPQNNQAKELERLIDKAMK
;
A
#
# COMPACT_ATOMS: atom_id res chain seq x y z
N MET A 1 -14.50 -2.45 -1.51
CA MET A 1 -13.04 -2.60 -1.73
C MET A 1 -12.66 -2.80 -3.18
N GLU A 2 -13.58 -3.30 -4.03
CA GLU A 2 -13.34 -3.42 -5.47
C GLU A 2 -12.85 -2.12 -6.12
N ALA A 3 -13.32 -0.96 -5.65
CA ALA A 3 -12.80 0.34 -6.08
C ALA A 3 -11.28 0.49 -5.82
N VAL A 4 -10.76 0.15 -4.64
CA VAL A 4 -9.31 0.31 -4.35
C VAL A 4 -8.44 -0.65 -5.17
N LEU A 5 -9.00 -1.82 -5.54
CA LEU A 5 -8.30 -2.84 -6.32
C LEU A 5 -8.36 -2.61 -7.83
N ASN A 6 -9.45 -2.02 -8.33
CA ASN A 6 -9.71 -1.80 -9.75
C ASN A 6 -9.55 -0.34 -10.20
N GLU A 7 -9.60 0.63 -9.28
CA GLU A 7 -9.40 2.05 -9.59
C GLU A 7 -7.90 2.31 -9.75
N LEU A 8 -7.48 2.35 -11.01
CA LEU A 8 -6.15 2.77 -11.39
C LEU A 8 -5.97 4.24 -11.01
N VAL A 9 -4.86 4.55 -10.34
CA VAL A 9 -4.48 5.94 -10.08
C VAL A 9 -4.33 6.68 -11.41
N SER A 10 -4.78 7.94 -11.45
CA SER A 10 -4.59 8.77 -12.64
C SER A 10 -3.08 9.00 -12.85
N VAL A 11 -2.67 9.11 -14.13
CA VAL A 11 -1.27 9.42 -14.46
C VAL A 11 -0.88 10.79 -13.89
N GLU A 12 -1.83 11.72 -13.85
CA GLU A 12 -1.64 13.07 -13.31
C GLU A 12 -1.32 13.04 -11.81
N ASP A 13 -2.06 12.26 -11.02
CA ASP A 13 -1.80 12.11 -9.59
C ASP A 13 -0.45 11.43 -9.35
N LEU A 14 -0.15 10.36 -10.09
CA LEU A 14 1.13 9.67 -9.96
C LEU A 14 2.31 10.62 -10.22
N LEU A 15 2.25 11.41 -11.29
CA LEU A 15 3.29 12.39 -11.62
C LEU A 15 3.39 13.52 -10.59
N LYS A 16 2.26 13.98 -10.05
CA LYS A 16 2.20 15.01 -9.01
C LYS A 16 2.95 14.55 -7.75
N PHE A 17 2.64 13.36 -7.25
CA PHE A 17 3.29 12.82 -6.05
C PHE A 17 4.74 12.40 -6.30
N GLU A 18 5.06 11.90 -7.49
CA GLU A 18 6.45 11.64 -7.87
C GLU A 18 7.28 12.92 -7.85
N LYS A 19 6.79 14.01 -8.45
CA LYS A 19 7.50 15.28 -8.47
C LYS A 19 7.74 15.83 -7.06
N LYS A 20 6.73 15.72 -6.19
CA LYS A 20 6.84 16.12 -4.78
C LYS A 20 7.89 15.29 -4.05
N PHE A 21 7.85 13.96 -4.21
CA PHE A 21 8.81 13.03 -3.62
C PHE A 21 10.24 13.33 -4.06
N GLN A 22 10.48 13.52 -5.36
CA GLN A 22 11.81 13.82 -5.89
C GLN A 22 12.33 15.18 -5.42
N SER A 23 11.45 16.18 -5.33
CA SER A 23 11.82 17.52 -4.84
C SER A 23 12.27 17.47 -3.37
N GLU A 24 11.51 16.79 -2.51
CA GLU A 24 11.90 16.62 -1.09
C GLU A 24 13.17 15.78 -0.95
N LYS A 25 13.31 14.72 -1.77
CA LYS A 25 14.52 13.89 -1.79
C LYS A 25 15.75 14.71 -2.17
N ALA A 26 15.65 15.59 -3.17
CA ALA A 26 16.70 16.51 -3.56
C ALA A 26 17.02 17.56 -2.48
N ALA A 27 16.02 17.95 -1.68
CA ALA A 27 16.19 18.84 -0.52
C ALA A 27 16.82 18.14 0.71
N GLY A 28 17.07 16.82 0.63
CA GLY A 28 17.84 16.05 1.61
C GLY A 28 17.01 15.16 2.55
N SER A 29 15.69 15.35 2.63
CA SER A 29 14.82 14.48 3.42
C SER A 29 13.40 14.46 2.88
N VAL A 30 12.80 13.28 2.84
CA VAL A 30 11.40 13.09 2.43
C VAL A 30 10.53 12.94 3.67
N SER A 31 9.43 13.69 3.73
CA SER A 31 8.45 13.57 4.79
C SER A 31 7.70 12.23 4.71
N LYS A 32 7.29 11.70 5.87
CA LYS A 32 6.51 10.45 5.93
C LYS A 32 5.24 10.53 5.08
N SER A 33 4.55 11.68 5.12
CA SER A 33 3.36 11.94 4.33
C SER A 33 3.63 11.85 2.83
N THR A 34 4.65 12.55 2.32
CA THR A 34 4.99 12.51 0.90
C THR A 34 5.42 11.12 0.43
N GLN A 35 6.21 10.41 1.24
CA GLN A 35 6.58 9.03 0.94
C GLN A 35 5.35 8.11 0.90
N PHE A 36 4.40 8.28 1.83
CA PHE A 36 3.18 7.48 1.87
C PHE A 36 2.26 7.80 0.69
N GLU A 37 2.01 9.07 0.40
CA GLU A 37 1.18 9.51 -0.74
C GLU A 37 1.70 8.96 -2.07
N TYR A 38 3.01 8.99 -2.27
CA TYR A 38 3.63 8.43 -3.46
C TYR A 38 3.54 6.90 -3.51
N ALA A 39 3.82 6.22 -2.40
CA ALA A 39 3.70 4.77 -2.32
C ALA A 39 2.27 4.28 -2.54
N TRP A 40 1.28 5.01 -2.02
CA TRP A 40 -0.14 4.76 -2.20
C TRP A 40 -0.56 4.83 -3.68
N CYS A 41 -0.03 5.79 -4.43
CA CYS A 41 -0.25 5.85 -5.89
C CYS A 41 0.41 4.68 -6.61
N LEU A 42 1.65 4.36 -6.24
CA LEU A 42 2.44 3.30 -6.85
C LEU A 42 1.80 1.91 -6.68
N VAL A 43 1.30 1.57 -5.49
CA VAL A 43 0.62 0.28 -5.25
C VAL A 43 -0.70 0.15 -6.02
N ARG A 44 -1.24 1.25 -6.56
CA ARG A 44 -2.43 1.34 -7.41
C ARG A 44 -2.10 1.51 -8.91
N SER A 45 -0.83 1.51 -9.28
CA SER A 45 -0.38 1.58 -10.68
C SER A 45 -0.75 0.31 -11.47
N LYS A 46 -0.78 0.41 -12.79
CA LYS A 46 -0.94 -0.75 -13.68
C LYS A 46 0.36 -1.54 -13.89
N TYR A 47 1.51 -0.97 -13.52
CA TYR A 47 2.82 -1.58 -13.74
C TYR A 47 3.33 -2.29 -12.49
N ASN A 48 3.80 -3.53 -12.64
CA ASN A 48 4.28 -4.32 -11.50
C ASN A 48 5.50 -3.70 -10.82
N ASP A 49 6.37 -3.03 -11.57
CA ASP A 49 7.56 -2.38 -11.01
C ASP A 49 7.21 -1.17 -10.12
N ASP A 50 6.18 -0.42 -10.50
CA ASP A 50 5.62 0.63 -9.64
C ASP A 50 5.08 0.01 -8.36
N ILE A 51 4.30 -1.06 -8.45
CA ILE A 51 3.73 -1.72 -7.27
C ILE A 51 4.83 -2.20 -6.33
N ARG A 52 5.89 -2.83 -6.86
CA ARG A 52 7.07 -3.25 -6.07
C ARG A 52 7.75 -2.08 -5.38
N LYS A 53 7.93 -0.96 -6.09
CA LYS A 53 8.48 0.27 -5.52
C LYS A 53 7.60 0.82 -4.41
N GLY A 54 6.28 0.83 -4.60
CA GLY A 54 5.31 1.26 -3.59
C GLY A 54 5.37 0.39 -2.33
N ILE A 55 5.47 -0.93 -2.49
CA ILE A 55 5.65 -1.86 -1.37
C ILE A 55 6.94 -1.55 -0.60
N ALA A 56 8.07 -1.37 -1.30
CA ALA A 56 9.34 -1.06 -0.65
C ALA A 56 9.27 0.25 0.16
N LEU A 57 8.67 1.30 -0.41
CA LEU A 57 8.49 2.58 0.28
C LEU A 57 7.60 2.45 1.53
N LEU A 58 6.57 1.59 1.50
CA LEU A 58 5.72 1.31 2.66
C LEU A 58 6.46 0.49 3.72
N GLU A 59 7.27 -0.49 3.33
CA GLU A 59 8.12 -1.27 4.26
C GLU A 59 9.13 -0.36 4.97
N GLU A 60 9.69 0.64 4.28
CA GLU A 60 10.58 1.66 4.87
C GLU A 60 9.86 2.61 5.83
N LEU A 61 8.57 2.88 5.61
CA LEU A 61 7.75 3.73 6.50
C LEU A 61 7.24 2.99 7.72
N LEU A 62 7.01 1.68 7.61
CA LEU A 62 6.42 0.86 8.67
C LEU A 62 7.09 1.03 10.05
N PRO A 63 8.43 0.95 10.19
CA PRO A 63 9.08 1.17 11.48
C PRO A 63 9.09 2.64 11.95
N LYS A 64 8.81 3.60 11.06
CA LYS A 64 8.83 5.06 11.32
C LYS A 64 7.44 5.63 11.64
N GLY A 65 6.39 4.83 11.42
CA GLY A 65 5.00 5.20 11.67
C GLY A 65 4.60 5.08 13.14
N SER A 66 3.66 5.91 13.55
CA SER A 66 2.84 5.70 14.75
C SER A 66 1.94 4.47 14.57
N LYS A 67 1.34 3.97 15.66
CA LYS A 67 0.44 2.80 15.61
C LYS A 67 -0.75 3.00 14.68
N GLU A 68 -1.22 4.24 14.53
CA GLU A 68 -2.31 4.59 13.63
C GLU A 68 -1.83 4.54 12.17
N GLU A 69 -0.74 5.23 11.85
CA GLU A 69 -0.13 5.22 10.51
C GLU A 69 0.27 3.80 10.06
N GLN A 70 0.78 2.97 10.96
CA GLN A 70 1.15 1.58 10.68
C GLN A 70 -0.04 0.75 10.17
N ARG A 71 -1.26 1.02 10.64
CA ARG A 71 -2.46 0.29 10.17
C ARG A 71 -2.69 0.53 8.68
N ASP A 72 -2.61 1.80 8.26
CA ASP A 72 -2.72 2.18 6.85
C ASP A 72 -1.59 1.54 6.02
N TYR A 73 -0.35 1.58 6.53
CA TYR A 73 0.80 1.01 5.82
C TYR A 73 0.64 -0.50 5.62
N VAL A 74 0.26 -1.24 6.66
CA VAL A 74 0.01 -2.69 6.60
C VAL A 74 -1.11 -3.02 5.63
N PHE A 75 -2.18 -2.21 5.62
CA PHE A 75 -3.29 -2.39 4.69
C PHE A 75 -2.83 -2.25 3.23
N TYR A 76 -2.09 -1.19 2.89
CA TYR A 76 -1.59 -1.00 1.53
C TYR A 76 -0.48 -1.98 1.14
N LEU A 77 0.29 -2.50 2.10
CA LEU A 77 1.19 -3.63 1.88
C LEU A 77 0.41 -4.90 1.49
N ALA A 78 -0.70 -5.20 2.17
CA ALA A 78 -1.56 -6.33 1.80
C ALA A 78 -2.13 -6.15 0.38
N VAL A 79 -2.59 -4.95 0.04
CA VAL A 79 -3.09 -4.62 -1.31
C VAL A 79 -2.01 -4.80 -2.38
N GLY A 80 -0.82 -4.23 -2.18
CA GLY A 80 0.28 -4.33 -3.12
C GLY A 80 0.70 -5.78 -3.39
N ASN A 81 0.85 -6.58 -2.32
CA ASN A 81 1.20 -7.99 -2.44
C ASN A 81 0.08 -8.81 -3.12
N TYR A 82 -1.19 -8.54 -2.82
CA TYR A 82 -2.31 -9.18 -3.52
C TYR A 82 -2.29 -8.90 -5.02
N ARG A 83 -2.03 -7.64 -5.43
CA ARG A 83 -1.95 -7.26 -6.84
C ARG A 83 -0.75 -7.88 -7.57
N LEU A 84 0.35 -8.14 -6.86
CA LEU A 84 1.49 -8.91 -7.38
C LEU A 84 1.26 -10.43 -7.36
N LYS A 85 0.11 -10.91 -6.90
CA LYS A 85 -0.23 -12.34 -6.69
C LYS A 85 0.63 -13.03 -5.63
N GLU A 86 1.26 -12.25 -4.75
CA GLU A 86 1.99 -12.70 -3.57
C GLU A 86 1.01 -12.96 -2.41
N TYR A 87 0.08 -13.90 -2.63
CA TYR A 87 -1.09 -14.09 -1.78
C TYR A 87 -0.76 -14.46 -0.33
N GLU A 88 0.25 -15.29 -0.10
CA GLU A 88 0.68 -15.65 1.26
C GLU A 88 1.19 -14.43 2.04
N LYS A 89 1.96 -13.56 1.38
CA LYS A 89 2.48 -12.33 2.00
C LYS A 89 1.33 -11.33 2.25
N ALA A 90 0.40 -11.20 1.31
CA ALA A 90 -0.80 -10.38 1.49
C ALA A 90 -1.66 -10.86 2.67
N LEU A 91 -1.85 -12.18 2.79
CA LEU A 91 -2.64 -12.81 3.86
C LEU A 91 -2.01 -12.59 5.24
N LYS A 92 -0.67 -12.65 5.32
CA LYS A 92 0.06 -12.37 6.55
C LYS A 92 -0.20 -10.94 7.05
N TYR A 93 -0.15 -9.94 6.16
CA TYR A 93 -0.42 -8.56 6.54
C TYR A 93 -1.87 -8.33 6.96
N VAL A 94 -2.84 -8.84 6.18
CA VAL A 94 -4.26 -8.61 6.47
C VAL A 94 -4.70 -9.27 7.78
N ARG A 95 -4.20 -10.48 8.07
CA ARG A 95 -4.47 -11.17 9.35
C ARG A 95 -3.84 -10.45 10.53
N GLY A 96 -2.62 -9.95 10.37
CA GLY A 96 -1.97 -9.11 11.39
C GLY A 96 -2.80 -7.85 11.69
N LEU A 97 -3.32 -7.19 10.65
CA LEU A 97 -4.21 -6.03 10.81
C LEU A 97 -5.50 -6.40 11.54
N LEU A 98 -6.15 -7.51 11.16
CA LEU A 98 -7.39 -7.99 11.78
C LEU A 98 -7.22 -8.43 13.24
N GLN A 99 -6.03 -8.85 13.67
CA GLN A 99 -5.75 -9.08 15.09
C GLN A 99 -5.81 -7.79 15.91
N THR A 100 -5.37 -6.67 15.33
CA THR A 100 -5.40 -5.36 15.99
C THR A 100 -6.74 -4.63 15.82
N GLU A 101 -7.41 -4.83 14.68
CA GLU A 101 -8.67 -4.19 14.33
C GLU A 101 -9.69 -5.21 13.81
N PRO A 102 -10.28 -6.05 14.69
CA PRO A 102 -11.18 -7.12 14.28
C PRO A 102 -12.48 -6.63 13.61
N GLN A 103 -12.78 -5.34 13.69
CA GLN A 103 -13.97 -4.73 13.07
C GLN A 103 -13.67 -4.05 11.73
N ASN A 104 -12.43 -4.08 11.25
CA ASN A 104 -12.05 -3.47 9.99
C ASN A 104 -12.65 -4.24 8.79
N ASN A 105 -13.79 -3.75 8.29
CA ASN A 105 -14.52 -4.37 7.19
C ASN A 105 -13.72 -4.41 5.89
N GLN A 106 -12.86 -3.41 5.65
CA GLN A 106 -12.00 -3.39 4.47
C GLN A 106 -11.00 -4.55 4.55
N ALA A 107 -10.30 -4.71 5.67
CA ALA A 107 -9.36 -5.82 5.84
C ALA A 107 -10.04 -7.20 5.72
N LYS A 108 -11.26 -7.37 6.26
CA LYS A 108 -12.03 -8.61 6.08
C LYS A 108 -12.38 -8.90 4.61
N GLU A 109 -12.74 -7.86 3.86
CA GLU A 109 -13.03 -8.01 2.43
C GLU A 109 -11.78 -8.41 1.65
N LEU A 110 -10.61 -7.84 1.99
CA LEU A 110 -9.34 -8.21 1.35
C LEU A 110 -8.94 -9.64 1.67
N GLU A 111 -9.09 -10.08 2.92
CA GLU A 111 -8.83 -11.47 3.33
C GLU A 111 -9.66 -12.44 2.48
N ARG A 112 -10.97 -12.19 2.34
CA ARG A 112 -11.86 -13.03 1.51
C ARG A 112 -11.43 -13.06 0.04
N LEU A 113 -10.99 -11.92 -0.51
CA LEU A 113 -10.52 -11.85 -1.88
C LEU A 113 -9.22 -12.64 -2.08
N ILE A 114 -8.28 -12.54 -1.13
CA ILE A 114 -7.04 -13.33 -1.13
C ILE A 114 -7.37 -14.83 -1.04
N ASP A 115 -8.19 -15.25 -0.07
CA ASP A 115 -8.59 -16.65 0.10
C ASP A 115 -9.31 -17.21 -1.13
N LYS A 116 -10.11 -16.38 -1.83
CA LYS A 116 -10.77 -16.77 -3.08
C LYS A 116 -9.76 -16.92 -4.23
N ALA A 117 -8.72 -16.09 -4.30
CA ALA A 117 -7.71 -16.12 -5.35
C ALA A 117 -6.70 -17.27 -5.18
N MET A 118 -6.55 -17.81 -3.98
CA MET A 118 -5.69 -18.96 -3.67
C MET A 118 -6.36 -20.33 -3.96
N LYS A 119 -7.67 -20.36 -4.21
CA LYS A 119 -8.43 -21.56 -4.59
C LYS A 119 -8.48 -21.74 -6.09
#